data_AF-A0A956C6A4-F1
#
_entry.id   AF-A0A956C6A4-F1
#
_cell.length_a   1.000
_cell.length_b   1.000
_cell.length_c   1.000
_cell.angle_alpha   90.00
_cell.angle_beta   90.00
_cell.angle_gamma   90.00
#
_symmetry.space_group_name_H-M   'P 1'
#
loop_
_entity.id
_entity.type
_entity.pdbx_description
1 polymer ?
#
loop_
_entity_poly.entity_id
_entity_poly.type
_entity_poly.pdbx_seq_one_letter_code
_entity_poly.pdbx_strand_id
1 'polypeptide(L)'
;MRMRPLLLALAALCVAQASGCAVDRAPSGLRKTPLGPGATIKFDLSHRPLPELPLPNDVATFADPSSRTGRRVNVSVVAPTMFERRAREDFATLEGWGTSAPISVSFERAEGAAADKPAIDLADVLARMHGDEHDLSNDPVYVVNLRTGVPMFVDVGNGYYPVTLRDPWRYFPNDEKAGESNLVFETVEEGAGLTQAGYRPELDRDFDGVLDHPNTLTGKPAATPSDVLTWYERETDTLVLRPILPLDEKTEYAVVITDRLRGSDGNPVRSPFEDIHHPQQTSGVARLKDILSNKRATAYFGDVAGTGLDRVAFAWTFTT
;
A
#
# COMPACT_ATOMS: atom_id res chain seq x y z
N MET A 1 -14.84 55.76 -46.43
CA MET A 1 -13.58 55.04 -46.08
C MET A 1 -13.07 55.64 -44.78
N ARG A 2 -12.72 54.95 -43.69
CA ARG A 2 -12.58 53.54 -43.31
C ARG A 2 -12.72 53.50 -41.78
N MET A 3 -13.83 53.00 -41.26
CA MET A 3 -14.05 52.79 -39.82
C MET A 3 -14.18 51.28 -39.61
N ARG A 4 -13.06 50.55 -39.74
CA ARG A 4 -13.07 49.07 -39.78
C ARG A 4 -11.71 48.36 -39.54
N PRO A 5 -10.85 48.79 -38.59
CA PRO A 5 -9.91 47.80 -38.04
C PRO A 5 -9.83 47.75 -36.50
N LEU A 6 -10.31 48.77 -35.76
CA LEU A 6 -10.05 48.84 -34.31
C LEU A 6 -10.97 47.95 -33.46
N LEU A 7 -12.21 47.73 -33.90
CA LEU A 7 -13.19 46.90 -33.19
C LEU A 7 -12.92 45.39 -33.29
N LEU A 8 -12.22 44.95 -34.35
CA LEU A 8 -11.82 43.54 -34.50
C LEU A 8 -10.60 43.18 -33.64
N ALA A 9 -9.69 44.13 -33.40
CA ALA A 9 -8.51 43.91 -32.56
C ALA A 9 -8.88 43.79 -31.06
N LEU A 10 -9.87 44.55 -30.59
CA LEU A 10 -10.33 44.47 -29.20
C LEU A 10 -11.14 43.19 -28.92
N ALA A 11 -11.94 42.72 -29.88
CA ALA A 11 -12.69 41.47 -29.76
C ALA A 11 -11.76 40.24 -29.75
N ALA A 12 -10.67 40.26 -30.52
CA ALA A 12 -9.68 39.18 -30.51
C ALA A 12 -8.87 39.10 -29.20
N LEU A 13 -8.65 40.23 -28.52
CA LEU A 13 -7.94 40.27 -27.24
C LEU A 13 -8.81 39.78 -26.06
N CYS A 14 -10.13 40.00 -26.12
CA CYS A 14 -11.07 39.49 -25.12
C CYS A 14 -11.32 37.97 -25.24
N VAL A 15 -11.26 37.40 -26.46
CA VAL A 15 -11.37 35.94 -26.63
C VAL A 15 -10.09 35.21 -26.21
N ALA A 16 -8.92 35.85 -26.33
CA ALA A 16 -7.65 35.29 -25.86
C ALA A 16 -7.48 35.27 -24.33
N GLN A 17 -8.27 36.08 -23.59
CA GLN A 17 -8.24 36.09 -22.12
C GLN A 17 -9.15 35.03 -21.47
N ALA A 18 -10.06 34.40 -22.22
CA ALA A 18 -10.92 33.34 -21.70
C ALA A 18 -10.25 31.96 -21.67
N SER A 19 -9.01 31.84 -22.17
CA SER A 19 -8.23 30.59 -22.16
C SER A 19 -7.16 30.55 -21.05
N GLY A 20 -7.02 31.62 -20.28
CA GLY A 20 -6.16 31.66 -19.09
C GLY A 20 -6.92 31.20 -17.86
N CYS A 21 -6.31 30.34 -17.04
CA CYS A 21 -6.82 29.81 -15.77
C CYS A 21 -7.68 28.53 -15.84
N ALA A 22 -7.28 27.56 -16.67
CA ALA A 22 -7.55 26.15 -16.35
C ALA A 22 -6.48 25.53 -15.42
N VAL A 23 -5.46 26.32 -15.03
CA VAL A 23 -4.27 25.85 -14.28
C VAL A 23 -4.47 25.93 -12.76
N ASP A 24 -5.45 26.70 -12.27
CA ASP A 24 -5.66 26.93 -10.82
C ASP A 24 -6.69 25.99 -10.18
N ARG A 25 -7.26 25.03 -10.93
CA ARG A 25 -8.15 24.02 -10.35
C ARG A 25 -7.42 22.69 -10.30
N ALA A 26 -7.21 22.19 -9.09
CA ALA A 26 -6.76 20.83 -8.90
C ALA A 26 -7.67 19.88 -9.72
N PRO A 27 -7.10 18.91 -10.46
CA PRO A 27 -7.90 17.95 -11.20
C PRO A 27 -8.90 17.28 -10.26
N SER A 28 -10.18 17.26 -10.61
CA SER A 28 -11.17 16.52 -9.83
C SER A 28 -10.91 15.02 -9.99
N GLY A 29 -10.76 14.29 -8.87
CA GLY A 29 -10.65 12.84 -8.91
C GLY A 29 -11.95 12.14 -9.34
N LEU A 30 -11.86 10.83 -9.54
CA LEU A 30 -12.96 10.01 -10.08
C LEU A 30 -14.04 9.69 -9.04
N ARG A 31 -13.68 9.70 -7.76
CA ARG A 31 -14.58 9.51 -6.62
C ARG A 31 -13.96 10.14 -5.37
N LYS A 32 -14.78 10.92 -4.66
CA LYS A 32 -14.41 11.50 -3.37
C LYS A 32 -14.26 10.43 -2.30
N THR A 33 -13.29 10.61 -1.42
CA THR A 33 -13.10 9.78 -0.23
C THR A 33 -14.31 9.94 0.69
N PRO A 34 -15.01 8.87 1.06
CA PRO A 34 -16.12 8.95 2.00
C PRO A 34 -15.66 9.55 3.35
N LEU A 35 -16.58 10.28 3.99
CA LEU A 35 -16.37 10.77 5.34
C LEU A 35 -16.38 9.60 6.33
N GLY A 36 -15.55 9.66 7.35
CA GLY A 36 -15.51 8.66 8.42
C GLY A 36 -14.25 8.78 9.29
N PRO A 37 -14.23 8.15 10.48
CA PRO A 37 -13.10 8.21 11.40
C PRO A 37 -12.10 7.04 11.23
N GLY A 38 -12.32 6.15 10.27
CA GLY A 38 -11.52 4.93 10.10
C GLY A 38 -10.04 5.19 9.80
N ALA A 39 -9.21 4.16 10.01
CA ALA A 39 -7.77 4.19 9.77
C ALA A 39 -7.44 4.71 8.36
N THR A 40 -6.41 5.53 8.25
CA THR A 40 -6.05 6.22 7.00
C THR A 40 -4.78 5.64 6.42
N ILE A 41 -4.73 5.42 5.11
CA ILE A 41 -3.50 4.93 4.45
C ILE A 41 -2.42 6.00 4.53
N LYS A 42 -1.20 5.60 4.93
CA LYS A 42 -0.04 6.50 4.97
C LYS A 42 0.43 6.85 3.56
N PHE A 43 0.60 8.14 3.30
CA PHE A 43 1.13 8.65 2.03
C PHE A 43 1.83 9.99 2.23
N ASP A 44 3.13 9.94 2.50
CA ASP A 44 4.02 11.09 2.65
C ASP A 44 5.25 10.96 1.71
N LEU A 45 5.20 11.71 0.61
CA LEU A 45 6.32 11.81 -0.34
C LEU A 45 7.50 12.64 0.20
N SER A 46 7.28 13.41 1.26
CA SER A 46 8.28 14.29 1.89
C SER A 46 9.06 13.61 3.01
N HIS A 47 8.59 12.45 3.49
CA HIS A 47 9.27 11.64 4.49
C HIS A 47 10.73 11.34 4.08
N ARG A 48 11.61 11.25 5.08
CA ARG A 48 13.06 11.06 4.93
C ARG A 48 13.52 9.92 5.85
N PRO A 49 14.45 9.06 5.40
CA PRO A 49 15.25 9.18 4.18
C PRO A 49 14.54 8.70 2.90
N LEU A 50 13.45 7.95 3.03
CA LEU A 50 12.62 7.46 1.93
C LEU A 50 11.16 7.88 2.13
N PRO A 51 10.39 8.10 1.05
CA PRO A 51 8.97 8.42 1.17
C PRO A 51 8.19 7.24 1.77
N GLU A 52 7.11 7.53 2.49
CA GLU A 52 6.20 6.53 3.05
C GLU A 52 4.93 6.51 2.20
N LEU A 53 4.69 5.43 1.47
CA LEU A 53 3.52 5.25 0.62
C LEU A 53 3.30 3.76 0.37
N PRO A 54 2.13 3.34 -0.12
CA PRO A 54 1.95 1.97 -0.56
C PRO A 54 2.97 1.64 -1.65
N LEU A 55 3.63 0.48 -1.57
CA LEU A 55 4.59 0.00 -2.55
C LEU A 55 4.16 -1.39 -3.03
N PRO A 56 4.40 -1.77 -4.28
CA PRO A 56 4.87 -0.95 -5.40
C PRO A 56 3.84 0.13 -5.79
N ASN A 57 4.30 1.28 -6.28
CA ASN A 57 3.43 2.38 -6.70
C ASN A 57 4.08 3.28 -7.74
N ASP A 58 3.39 3.52 -8.84
CA ASP A 58 3.91 4.29 -9.97
C ASP A 58 4.14 5.78 -9.67
N VAL A 59 3.58 6.33 -8.59
CA VAL A 59 3.93 7.68 -8.09
C VAL A 59 5.39 7.74 -7.62
N ALA A 60 5.95 6.63 -7.14
CA ALA A 60 7.37 6.49 -6.78
C ALA A 60 8.24 6.08 -7.98
N THR A 61 7.83 6.38 -9.21
CA THR A 61 8.61 6.15 -10.43
C THR A 61 8.81 7.47 -11.19
N PHE A 62 9.78 7.50 -12.08
CA PHE A 62 9.89 8.56 -13.09
C PHE A 62 9.71 7.97 -14.49
N ALA A 63 9.17 8.77 -15.41
CA ALA A 63 8.99 8.37 -16.79
C ALA A 63 10.35 8.30 -17.50
N ASP A 64 10.63 7.17 -18.16
CA ASP A 64 11.84 6.94 -18.94
C ASP A 64 11.49 6.16 -20.22
N PRO A 65 11.44 6.83 -21.39
CA PRO A 65 11.16 6.17 -22.67
C PRO A 65 12.20 5.13 -23.10
N SER A 66 13.40 5.11 -22.50
CA SER A 66 14.42 4.09 -22.76
C SER A 66 14.19 2.80 -21.98
N SER A 67 13.36 2.84 -20.92
CA SER A 67 12.96 1.67 -20.15
C SER A 67 11.91 0.84 -20.91
N ARG A 68 11.96 -0.49 -20.77
CA ARG A 68 10.97 -1.40 -21.37
C ARG A 68 9.54 -1.22 -20.85
N THR A 69 9.37 -0.65 -19.65
CA THR A 69 8.07 -0.32 -19.05
C THR A 69 7.70 1.15 -19.21
N GLY A 70 8.60 1.96 -19.79
CA GLY A 70 8.44 3.41 -19.89
C GLY A 70 8.70 4.15 -18.58
N ARG A 71 9.18 3.47 -17.53
CA ARG A 71 9.42 4.03 -16.20
C ARG A 71 10.56 3.33 -15.46
N ARG A 72 11.11 4.03 -14.47
CA ARG A 72 12.11 3.49 -13.52
C ARG A 72 11.76 3.89 -12.10
N VAL A 73 12.16 3.05 -11.13
CA VAL A 73 11.97 3.33 -9.71
C VAL A 73 12.72 4.60 -9.32
N ASN A 74 12.04 5.51 -8.63
CA ASN A 74 12.61 6.75 -8.15
C ASN A 74 12.98 6.61 -6.67
N VAL A 75 14.27 6.42 -6.40
CA VAL A 75 14.79 6.25 -5.05
C VAL A 75 15.93 7.25 -4.78
N SER A 76 15.92 7.85 -3.60
CA SER A 76 16.98 8.77 -3.18
C SER A 76 18.29 8.02 -2.95
N VAL A 77 19.34 8.34 -3.71
CA VAL A 77 20.69 7.76 -3.52
C VAL A 77 21.44 8.35 -2.32
N VAL A 78 20.85 9.34 -1.63
CA VAL A 78 21.40 9.88 -0.39
C VAL A 78 21.10 8.91 0.74
N ALA A 79 22.14 8.21 1.21
CA ALA A 79 22.06 7.23 2.28
C ALA A 79 23.21 7.40 3.29
N PRO A 80 22.98 7.09 4.59
CA PRO A 80 24.01 7.11 5.62
C PRO A 80 25.20 6.18 5.35
N THR A 81 24.98 5.02 4.72
CA THR A 81 26.03 4.02 4.48
C THR A 81 26.31 3.81 3.00
N MET A 82 27.53 3.33 2.68
CA MET A 82 27.90 2.94 1.30
C MET A 82 27.08 1.76 0.80
N PHE A 83 26.80 0.78 1.67
CA PHE A 83 26.02 -0.41 1.31
C PHE A 83 24.61 -0.03 0.88
N GLU A 84 23.94 0.81 1.68
CA GLU A 84 22.60 1.28 1.38
C GLU A 84 22.57 2.16 0.13
N ARG A 85 23.51 3.12 -0.01
CA ARG A 85 23.62 3.91 -1.24
C ARG A 85 23.74 3.02 -2.46
N ARG A 86 24.57 1.96 -2.41
CA ARG A 86 24.75 1.04 -3.53
C ARG A 86 23.48 0.26 -3.85
N ALA A 87 22.78 -0.25 -2.83
CA ALA A 87 21.50 -0.92 -3.03
C ALA A 87 20.47 0.02 -3.70
N ARG A 88 20.41 1.29 -3.27
CA ARG A 88 19.52 2.30 -3.86
C ARG A 88 19.92 2.68 -5.29
N GLU A 89 21.22 2.75 -5.60
CA GLU A 89 21.69 2.91 -6.98
C GLU A 89 21.20 1.76 -7.87
N ASP A 90 21.32 0.51 -7.39
CA ASP A 90 20.87 -0.65 -8.14
C ASP A 90 19.32 -0.66 -8.28
N PHE A 91 18.56 -0.28 -7.25
CA PHE A 91 17.11 -0.10 -7.34
C PHE A 91 16.70 0.95 -8.37
N ALA A 92 17.43 2.06 -8.49
CA ALA A 92 17.16 3.09 -9.50
C ALA A 92 17.35 2.58 -10.95
N THR A 93 18.02 1.43 -11.14
CA THR A 93 18.14 0.78 -12.46
C THR A 93 16.95 -0.11 -12.80
N LEU A 94 16.03 -0.38 -11.88
CA LEU A 94 14.87 -1.22 -12.14
C LEU A 94 13.89 -0.53 -13.10
N GLU A 95 13.50 -1.26 -14.14
CA GLU A 95 12.59 -0.82 -15.19
C GLU A 95 11.14 -1.12 -14.79
N GLY A 96 10.67 -0.51 -13.71
CA GLY A 96 9.40 -0.86 -13.08
C GLY A 96 9.60 -1.68 -11.80
N TRP A 97 8.53 -2.28 -11.31
CA TRP A 97 8.49 -3.03 -10.07
C TRP A 97 8.68 -4.54 -10.30
N GLY A 98 9.09 -5.27 -9.26
CA GLY A 98 9.29 -6.72 -9.39
C GLY A 98 7.97 -7.48 -9.54
N THR A 99 7.96 -8.52 -10.39
CA THR A 99 6.78 -9.38 -10.64
C THR A 99 6.38 -10.26 -9.46
N SER A 100 7.29 -10.45 -8.50
CA SER A 100 7.03 -11.17 -7.23
C SER A 100 7.35 -10.31 -6.01
N ALA A 101 7.47 -8.99 -6.20
CA ALA A 101 7.72 -8.08 -5.09
C ALA A 101 6.52 -8.08 -4.12
N PRO A 102 6.75 -7.98 -2.80
CA PRO A 102 5.67 -7.78 -1.85
C PRO A 102 4.98 -6.45 -2.13
N ILE A 103 3.67 -6.42 -1.87
CA ILE A 103 2.81 -5.25 -1.93
C ILE A 103 2.54 -4.84 -0.47
N SER A 104 3.07 -3.71 -0.05
CA SER A 104 2.95 -3.18 1.30
C SER A 104 2.08 -1.93 1.34
N VAL A 105 1.21 -1.82 2.34
CA VAL A 105 0.44 -0.61 2.64
C VAL A 105 0.36 -0.41 4.15
N SER A 106 0.84 0.74 4.61
CA SER A 106 0.85 1.12 6.01
C SER A 106 -0.33 2.05 6.34
N PHE A 107 -0.77 2.02 7.59
CA PHE A 107 -1.95 2.77 8.03
C PHE A 107 -1.64 3.66 9.24
N GLU A 108 -2.18 4.86 9.24
CA GLU A 108 -2.38 5.65 10.45
C GLU A 108 -3.61 5.09 11.17
N ARG A 109 -3.45 4.79 12.46
CA ARG A 109 -4.55 4.32 13.32
C ARG A 109 -5.65 5.38 13.40
N ALA A 110 -6.89 4.92 13.54
CA ALA A 110 -8.03 5.80 13.78
C ALA A 110 -7.83 6.66 15.05
N GLU A 111 -8.39 7.86 15.07
CA GLU A 111 -8.29 8.76 16.23
C GLU A 111 -8.88 8.08 17.48
N GLY A 112 -8.11 8.04 18.58
CA GLY A 112 -8.53 7.39 19.82
C GLY A 112 -8.45 5.86 19.80
N ALA A 113 -7.87 5.24 18.75
CA ALA A 113 -7.58 3.82 18.77
C ALA A 113 -6.66 3.47 19.96
N ALA A 114 -6.92 2.33 20.59
CA ALA A 114 -6.09 1.86 21.69
C ALA A 114 -4.69 1.49 21.17
N ALA A 115 -3.65 1.85 21.95
CA ALA A 115 -2.25 1.70 21.52
C ALA A 115 -1.83 0.25 21.27
N ASP A 116 -2.48 -0.71 21.94
CA ASP A 116 -2.25 -2.15 21.81
C ASP A 116 -2.98 -2.79 20.61
N LYS A 117 -3.83 -2.02 19.92
CA LYS A 117 -4.61 -2.48 18.77
C LYS A 117 -3.91 -2.14 17.45
N PRO A 118 -3.93 -3.07 16.48
CA PRO A 118 -3.45 -2.79 15.13
C PRO A 118 -4.35 -1.75 14.45
N ALA A 119 -3.86 -1.08 13.41
CA ALA A 119 -4.66 -0.10 12.66
C ALA A 119 -5.90 -0.72 12.00
N ILE A 120 -5.82 -1.97 11.54
CA ILE A 120 -6.88 -2.69 10.82
C ILE A 120 -7.40 -3.89 11.60
N ASP A 121 -8.63 -4.31 11.30
CA ASP A 121 -9.24 -5.51 11.88
C ASP A 121 -8.61 -6.78 11.27
N LEU A 122 -7.55 -7.26 11.91
CA LEU A 122 -6.82 -8.44 11.47
C LEU A 122 -7.68 -9.71 11.47
N ALA A 123 -8.66 -9.81 12.37
CA ALA A 123 -9.52 -10.98 12.45
C ALA A 123 -10.51 -11.03 11.27
N ASP A 124 -11.04 -9.87 10.87
CA ASP A 124 -11.91 -9.77 9.68
C ASP A 124 -11.13 -10.04 8.39
N VAL A 125 -9.89 -9.58 8.26
CA VAL A 125 -9.03 -9.91 7.10
C VAL A 125 -8.78 -11.42 7.03
N LEU A 126 -8.39 -12.04 8.15
CA LEU A 126 -8.14 -13.47 8.22
C LEU A 126 -9.41 -14.28 7.88
N ALA A 127 -10.57 -13.88 8.41
CA ALA A 127 -11.84 -14.55 8.17
C ALA A 127 -12.30 -14.50 6.70
N ARG A 128 -11.82 -13.52 5.93
CA ARG A 128 -12.14 -13.36 4.51
C ARG A 128 -11.17 -14.11 3.60
N MET A 129 -9.86 -14.06 3.88
CA MET A 129 -8.83 -14.43 2.91
C MET A 129 -7.98 -15.65 3.29
N HIS A 130 -8.09 -16.17 4.52
CA HIS A 130 -7.24 -17.26 4.99
C HIS A 130 -8.00 -18.59 5.05
N GLY A 131 -7.46 -19.61 4.39
CA GLY A 131 -8.00 -20.97 4.38
C GLY A 131 -9.32 -21.12 3.62
N ASP A 132 -9.62 -20.20 2.70
CA ASP A 132 -10.88 -20.09 1.95
C ASP A 132 -10.77 -20.61 0.49
N GLU A 133 -9.65 -21.25 0.15
CA GLU A 133 -9.32 -21.67 -1.22
C GLU A 133 -9.17 -20.51 -2.23
N HIS A 134 -8.84 -19.30 -1.74
CA HIS A 134 -8.68 -18.07 -2.52
C HIS A 134 -10.00 -17.60 -3.16
N ASP A 135 -11.10 -17.57 -2.39
CA ASP A 135 -12.39 -17.04 -2.82
C ASP A 135 -12.39 -15.50 -2.81
N LEU A 136 -12.11 -14.95 -3.99
CA LEU A 136 -12.02 -13.51 -4.19
C LEU A 136 -13.34 -12.75 -3.98
N SER A 137 -14.49 -13.42 -3.90
CA SER A 137 -15.80 -12.77 -3.97
C SER A 137 -16.06 -11.75 -2.84
N ASN A 138 -15.41 -11.90 -1.69
CA ASN A 138 -15.64 -11.04 -0.52
C ASN A 138 -14.37 -10.35 0.01
N ASP A 139 -13.27 -10.41 -0.75
CA ASP A 139 -11.96 -9.92 -0.31
C ASP A 139 -11.95 -8.42 0.02
N PRO A 140 -11.20 -8.01 1.07
CA PRO A 140 -10.98 -6.62 1.39
C PRO A 140 -10.00 -5.94 0.44
N VAL A 141 -9.08 -6.69 -0.18
CA VAL A 141 -8.03 -6.16 -1.06
C VAL A 141 -7.90 -7.00 -2.34
N TYR A 142 -7.74 -6.32 -3.49
CA TYR A 142 -7.51 -6.97 -4.78
C TYR A 142 -6.25 -6.44 -5.47
N VAL A 143 -5.58 -7.30 -6.24
CA VAL A 143 -4.54 -6.91 -7.20
C VAL A 143 -5.06 -7.23 -8.60
N VAL A 144 -5.43 -6.22 -9.38
CA VAL A 144 -6.14 -6.38 -10.65
C VAL A 144 -5.22 -6.09 -11.82
N ASN A 145 -5.10 -7.03 -12.75
CA ASN A 145 -4.42 -6.80 -14.03
C ASN A 145 -5.26 -5.83 -14.87
N LEU A 146 -4.76 -4.62 -15.15
CA LEU A 146 -5.55 -3.61 -15.87
C LEU A 146 -5.71 -3.89 -17.36
N ARG A 147 -4.96 -4.85 -17.92
CA ARG A 147 -5.11 -5.31 -19.31
C ARG A 147 -6.26 -6.30 -19.44
N THR A 148 -6.39 -7.23 -18.50
CA THR A 148 -7.37 -8.33 -18.59
C THR A 148 -8.59 -8.16 -17.70
N GLY A 149 -8.49 -7.32 -16.67
CA GLY A 149 -9.50 -7.18 -15.62
C GLY A 149 -9.55 -8.35 -14.63
N VAL A 150 -8.59 -9.28 -14.71
CA VAL A 150 -8.53 -10.46 -13.85
C VAL A 150 -7.76 -10.13 -12.56
N PRO A 151 -8.34 -10.41 -11.38
CA PRO A 151 -7.60 -10.30 -10.11
C PRO A 151 -6.57 -11.42 -9.96
N MET A 152 -5.49 -11.11 -9.26
CA MET A 152 -4.39 -12.02 -8.94
C MET A 152 -4.53 -12.52 -7.51
N PHE A 153 -4.18 -13.79 -7.28
CA PHE A 153 -4.15 -14.36 -5.93
C PHE A 153 -2.96 -13.82 -5.13
N VAL A 154 -3.22 -13.46 -3.89
CA VAL A 154 -2.23 -12.95 -2.93
C VAL A 154 -2.23 -13.79 -1.67
N ASP A 155 -1.06 -14.00 -1.08
CA ASP A 155 -0.92 -14.74 0.17
C ASP A 155 -1.22 -13.84 1.37
N VAL A 156 -2.11 -14.30 2.24
CA VAL A 156 -2.48 -13.70 3.53
C VAL A 156 -2.28 -14.73 4.65
N GLY A 157 -1.09 -15.34 4.66
CA GLY A 157 -0.70 -16.32 5.68
C GLY A 157 -1.11 -17.76 5.41
N ASN A 158 -1.46 -18.12 4.17
CA ASN A 158 -1.78 -19.49 3.78
C ASN A 158 -0.52 -20.40 3.64
N GLY A 159 0.66 -19.87 3.97
CA GLY A 159 1.92 -20.63 4.02
C GLY A 159 2.65 -20.75 2.69
N TYR A 160 2.30 -19.95 1.67
CA TYR A 160 3.05 -19.90 0.40
C TYR A 160 4.43 -19.26 0.58
N TYR A 161 4.58 -18.38 1.58
CA TYR A 161 5.84 -17.73 1.93
C TYR A 161 6.22 -17.94 3.40
N PRO A 162 6.64 -19.15 3.78
CA PRO A 162 7.00 -19.44 5.17
C PRO A 162 8.25 -18.67 5.60
N VAL A 163 8.21 -18.07 6.78
CA VAL A 163 9.35 -17.37 7.40
C VAL A 163 10.02 -18.19 8.51
N THR A 164 9.46 -19.36 8.83
CA THR A 164 9.92 -20.19 9.94
C THR A 164 11.31 -20.77 9.72
N LEU A 165 12.16 -20.65 10.73
CA LEU A 165 13.47 -21.25 10.80
C LEU A 165 13.38 -22.74 11.15
N ARG A 166 14.13 -23.57 10.43
CA ARG A 166 14.28 -24.99 10.76
C ARG A 166 15.07 -25.23 12.04
N ASP A 167 16.06 -24.37 12.30
CA ASP A 167 16.97 -24.48 13.45
C ASP A 167 17.27 -23.06 13.98
N PRO A 168 16.48 -22.56 14.94
CA PRO A 168 16.65 -21.22 15.53
C PRO A 168 18.05 -20.96 16.07
N TRP A 169 18.63 -21.96 16.75
CA TRP A 169 19.89 -21.83 17.47
C TRP A 169 21.14 -21.91 16.60
N ARG A 170 20.98 -22.04 15.27
CA ARG A 170 22.10 -22.19 14.34
C ARG A 170 22.93 -20.92 14.17
N TYR A 171 22.36 -19.77 14.52
CA TYR A 171 23.00 -18.48 14.34
C TYR A 171 23.98 -18.18 15.48
N PHE A 172 24.30 -16.90 15.68
CA PHE A 172 25.41 -16.49 16.53
C PHE A 172 25.19 -16.88 18.01
N PRO A 173 26.17 -17.49 18.70
CA PRO A 173 25.97 -17.98 20.07
C PRO A 173 25.59 -16.92 21.12
N ASN A 174 25.90 -15.65 20.86
CA ASN A 174 25.53 -14.53 21.72
C ASN A 174 24.39 -13.68 21.13
N ASP A 175 23.67 -14.21 20.13
CA ASP A 175 22.48 -13.56 19.61
C ASP A 175 21.38 -13.64 20.66
N GLU A 176 20.93 -12.49 21.14
CA GLU A 176 19.86 -12.43 22.12
C GLU A 176 18.58 -13.03 21.54
N LYS A 177 18.37 -12.99 20.22
CA LYS A 177 17.19 -13.51 19.51
C LYS A 177 17.39 -14.96 18.99
N ALA A 178 18.44 -15.69 19.43
CA ALA A 178 18.77 -17.04 18.95
C ALA A 178 17.67 -18.11 19.13
N GLY A 179 16.70 -17.88 20.00
CA GLY A 179 15.58 -18.80 20.24
C GLY A 179 14.35 -18.56 19.37
N GLU A 180 14.36 -17.54 18.52
CA GLU A 180 13.18 -17.10 17.78
C GLU A 180 12.86 -17.98 16.57
N SER A 181 11.56 -18.07 16.28
CA SER A 181 11.08 -18.96 15.23
C SER A 181 11.30 -18.42 13.81
N ASN A 182 11.66 -17.14 13.67
CA ASN A 182 11.86 -16.47 12.39
C ASN A 182 12.86 -15.31 12.55
N LEU A 183 13.31 -14.69 11.43
CA LEU A 183 14.25 -13.55 11.44
C LEU A 183 13.63 -12.25 10.90
N VAL A 184 12.34 -12.26 10.58
CA VAL A 184 11.68 -11.20 9.81
C VAL A 184 10.77 -10.34 10.68
N PHE A 185 10.10 -10.96 11.65
CA PHE A 185 9.07 -10.35 12.48
C PHE A 185 9.36 -10.61 13.95
N GLU A 186 9.10 -9.59 14.75
CA GLU A 186 9.25 -9.65 16.20
C GLU A 186 8.30 -10.68 16.81
N THR A 187 8.80 -11.48 17.76
CA THR A 187 8.03 -12.52 18.46
C THR A 187 8.02 -12.37 19.98
N VAL A 188 8.76 -11.40 20.49
CA VAL A 188 9.01 -11.10 21.89
C VAL A 188 8.26 -9.82 22.26
N GLU A 189 7.75 -9.80 23.49
CA GLU A 189 7.16 -8.60 24.07
C GLU A 189 8.24 -7.74 24.72
N GLU A 190 8.28 -6.48 24.33
CA GLU A 190 9.16 -5.49 24.90
C GLU A 190 8.38 -4.50 25.75
N GLY A 191 8.92 -4.19 26.94
CA GLY A 191 8.26 -3.22 27.82
C GLY A 191 6.83 -3.57 28.19
N ALA A 192 6.52 -4.84 28.49
CA ALA A 192 5.17 -5.32 28.81
C ALA A 192 4.37 -4.37 29.73
N GLY A 193 3.24 -3.87 29.23
CA GLY A 193 2.36 -2.94 29.94
C GLY A 193 2.83 -1.49 29.98
N LEU A 194 3.93 -1.17 29.31
CA LEU A 194 4.38 0.20 29.05
C LEU A 194 3.85 0.66 27.70
N THR A 195 3.85 1.98 27.53
CA THR A 195 3.73 2.59 26.21
C THR A 195 5.11 3.02 25.74
N GLN A 196 5.24 3.44 24.48
CA GLN A 196 6.49 4.00 23.96
C GLN A 196 7.07 5.15 24.82
N ALA A 197 6.23 5.90 25.54
CA ALA A 197 6.70 6.94 26.46
C ALA A 197 7.49 6.40 27.67
N GLY A 198 7.35 5.11 27.98
CA GLY A 198 8.12 4.39 29.00
C GLY A 198 9.39 3.74 28.47
N TYR A 199 9.78 3.99 27.22
CA TYR A 199 10.95 3.41 26.57
C TYR A 199 12.22 3.55 27.41
N ARG A 200 12.98 2.46 27.45
CA ARG A 200 14.34 2.41 27.99
C ARG A 200 15.17 1.53 27.07
N PRO A 201 16.43 1.90 26.76
CA PRO A 201 17.27 1.13 25.85
C PRO A 201 17.50 -0.34 26.28
N GLU A 202 17.34 -0.67 27.56
CA GLU A 202 17.52 -2.05 28.04
C GLU A 202 16.28 -2.95 27.83
N LEU A 203 15.15 -2.37 27.42
CA LEU A 203 13.91 -3.09 27.13
C LEU A 203 13.75 -3.39 25.63
N ASP A 204 14.52 -2.72 24.80
CA ASP A 204 14.55 -2.77 23.34
C ASP A 204 15.65 -3.75 22.90
N ARG A 205 15.25 -4.87 22.31
CA ARG A 205 16.08 -6.05 22.10
C ARG A 205 16.78 -6.05 20.75
N ASP A 206 16.27 -5.35 19.74
CA ASP A 206 16.96 -5.15 18.46
C ASP A 206 17.51 -3.75 18.24
N PHE A 207 17.36 -2.86 19.22
CA PHE A 207 17.96 -1.54 19.27
C PHE A 207 17.46 -0.60 18.18
N ASP A 208 16.19 -0.73 17.77
CA ASP A 208 15.58 0.12 16.75
C ASP A 208 14.90 1.38 17.33
N GLY A 209 14.77 1.45 18.65
CA GLY A 209 14.20 2.57 19.38
C GLY A 209 12.71 2.48 19.63
N VAL A 210 12.07 1.35 19.34
CA VAL A 210 10.65 1.07 19.58
C VAL A 210 10.50 0.04 20.71
N LEU A 211 9.35 0.05 21.38
CA LEU A 211 8.96 -1.06 22.26
C LEU A 211 7.98 -1.93 21.48
N ASP A 212 8.45 -3.08 21.06
CA ASP A 212 7.68 -3.96 20.20
C ASP A 212 6.72 -4.89 20.94
N HIS A 213 5.67 -5.24 20.21
CA HIS A 213 4.74 -6.29 20.58
C HIS A 213 4.89 -7.46 19.61
N PRO A 214 4.76 -8.72 20.07
CA PRO A 214 4.85 -9.88 19.20
C PRO A 214 3.93 -9.77 17.99
N ASN A 215 4.46 -10.04 16.81
CA ASN A 215 3.75 -9.95 15.54
C ASN A 215 2.78 -11.12 15.33
N THR A 216 1.83 -11.25 16.24
CA THR A 216 0.77 -12.26 16.25
C THR A 216 -0.60 -11.60 16.20
N LEU A 217 -1.65 -12.37 15.90
CA LEU A 217 -3.03 -11.84 15.88
C LEU A 217 -3.41 -11.15 17.21
N THR A 218 -2.92 -11.69 18.32
CA THR A 218 -3.29 -11.22 19.66
C THR A 218 -2.33 -10.18 20.25
N GLY A 219 -1.19 -9.91 19.61
CA GLY A 219 -0.12 -9.07 20.19
C GLY A 219 0.53 -9.72 21.42
N LYS A 220 0.49 -11.05 21.51
CA LYS A 220 1.11 -11.83 22.59
C LYS A 220 2.10 -12.82 22.01
N PRO A 221 3.07 -13.30 22.80
CA PRO A 221 4.08 -14.22 22.30
C PRO A 221 3.45 -15.43 21.62
N ALA A 222 3.98 -15.79 20.46
CA ALA A 222 3.50 -16.92 19.68
C ALA A 222 3.61 -18.23 20.47
N ALA A 223 2.54 -19.03 20.52
CA ALA A 223 2.60 -20.36 21.11
C ALA A 223 3.24 -21.36 20.14
N THR A 224 3.07 -21.12 18.85
CA THR A 224 3.62 -21.89 17.74
C THR A 224 4.15 -20.97 16.64
N PRO A 225 5.13 -21.40 15.83
CA PRO A 225 5.62 -20.59 14.71
C PRO A 225 4.54 -20.19 13.69
N SER A 226 3.43 -20.93 13.61
CA SER A 226 2.28 -20.61 12.76
C SER A 226 1.43 -19.44 13.26
N ASP A 227 1.62 -19.00 14.51
CA ASP A 227 0.87 -17.86 15.06
C ASP A 227 1.43 -16.50 14.63
N VAL A 228 2.63 -16.50 14.02
CA VAL A 228 3.29 -15.30 13.50
C VAL A 228 2.57 -14.84 12.23
N LEU A 229 2.15 -13.57 12.22
CA LEU A 229 1.55 -12.94 11.05
C LEU A 229 2.63 -12.70 10.00
N THR A 230 2.50 -13.33 8.83
CA THR A 230 3.41 -13.10 7.70
C THR A 230 2.92 -12.04 6.72
N TRP A 231 1.70 -11.56 6.94
CA TRP A 231 0.96 -10.68 6.05
C TRP A 231 0.61 -9.34 6.69
N TYR A 232 0.95 -9.14 7.96
CA TYR A 232 0.81 -7.87 8.66
C TYR A 232 1.99 -7.69 9.61
N GLU A 233 2.53 -6.48 9.66
CA GLU A 233 3.58 -6.04 10.57
C GLU A 233 2.96 -5.03 11.55
N ARG A 234 2.93 -5.37 12.84
CA ARG A 234 2.19 -4.66 13.89
C ARG A 234 2.84 -3.36 14.34
N GLU A 235 4.16 -3.27 14.34
CA GLU A 235 4.90 -2.11 14.81
C GLU A 235 4.58 -0.89 13.93
N THR A 236 4.68 -1.08 12.61
CA THR A 236 4.49 -0.04 11.58
C THR A 236 3.06 0.02 11.04
N ASP A 237 2.17 -0.84 11.52
CA ASP A 237 0.81 -1.07 11.01
C ASP A 237 0.77 -1.31 9.50
N THR A 238 1.59 -2.23 9.00
CA THR A 238 1.77 -2.47 7.56
C THR A 238 1.16 -3.80 7.12
N LEU A 239 0.15 -3.75 6.24
CA LEU A 239 -0.34 -4.91 5.50
C LEU A 239 0.66 -5.26 4.39
N VAL A 240 1.06 -6.53 4.34
CA VAL A 240 2.01 -7.08 3.36
C VAL A 240 1.35 -8.23 2.60
N LEU A 241 1.11 -8.04 1.31
CA LEU A 241 0.54 -9.02 0.42
C LEU A 241 1.63 -9.52 -0.54
N ARG A 242 1.62 -10.80 -0.89
CA ARG A 242 2.57 -11.34 -1.87
C ARG A 242 1.83 -12.08 -2.97
N PRO A 243 2.04 -11.74 -4.26
CA PRO A 243 1.46 -12.52 -5.36
C PRO A 243 1.87 -13.99 -5.24
N ILE A 244 0.92 -14.92 -5.30
CA ILE A 244 1.21 -16.37 -5.19
C ILE A 244 1.86 -16.87 -6.49
N LEU A 245 1.46 -16.28 -7.61
CA LEU A 245 2.07 -16.48 -8.92
C LEU A 245 2.76 -15.19 -9.35
N PRO A 246 3.92 -15.27 -10.03
CA PRO A 246 4.55 -14.09 -10.61
C PRO A 246 3.58 -13.33 -11.52
N LEU A 247 3.57 -12.01 -11.38
CA LEU A 247 2.82 -11.10 -12.24
C LEU A 247 3.42 -11.08 -13.66
N ASP A 248 2.61 -10.68 -14.65
CA ASP A 248 3.08 -10.50 -16.03
C ASP A 248 4.05 -9.34 -16.11
N GLU A 249 5.17 -9.49 -16.82
CA GLU A 249 6.07 -8.38 -17.14
C GLU A 249 5.37 -7.32 -18.02
N LYS A 250 5.84 -6.08 -17.96
CA LYS A 250 5.36 -4.94 -18.77
C LYS A 250 3.86 -4.73 -18.70
N THR A 251 3.32 -4.93 -17.50
CA THR A 251 1.87 -4.93 -17.28
C THR A 251 1.55 -4.02 -16.11
N GLU A 252 0.52 -3.19 -16.30
CA GLU A 252 0.05 -2.30 -15.25
C GLU A 252 -1.03 -3.01 -14.43
N TYR A 253 -0.85 -2.98 -13.12
CA TYR A 253 -1.76 -3.55 -12.14
C TYR A 253 -2.34 -2.43 -11.28
N ALA A 254 -3.56 -2.61 -10.79
CA ALA A 254 -4.13 -1.77 -9.74
C ALA A 254 -4.27 -2.56 -8.45
N VAL A 255 -3.83 -2.00 -7.33
CA VAL A 255 -4.22 -2.48 -6.01
C VAL A 255 -5.48 -1.74 -5.60
N VAL A 256 -6.47 -2.49 -5.11
CA VAL A 256 -7.78 -1.98 -4.73
C VAL A 256 -8.02 -2.32 -3.28
N ILE A 257 -8.15 -1.31 -2.44
CA ILE A 257 -8.63 -1.43 -1.07
C ILE A 257 -10.12 -1.13 -1.10
N THR A 258 -10.95 -2.08 -0.68
CA THR A 258 -12.41 -1.91 -0.62
C THR A 258 -12.87 -1.36 0.71
N ASP A 259 -14.13 -0.96 0.80
CA ASP A 259 -14.76 -0.61 2.07
C ASP A 259 -15.01 -1.80 3.01
N ARG A 260 -14.64 -3.02 2.60
CA ARG A 260 -14.61 -4.20 3.45
C ARG A 260 -13.35 -4.23 4.33
N LEU A 261 -12.26 -3.57 3.93
CA LEU A 261 -11.10 -3.42 4.81
C LEU A 261 -11.46 -2.40 5.89
N ARG A 262 -11.56 -2.86 7.14
CA ARG A 262 -11.96 -2.05 8.30
C ARG A 262 -10.79 -1.82 9.23
N GLY A 263 -10.82 -0.66 9.90
CA GLY A 263 -9.99 -0.38 11.05
C GLY A 263 -10.38 -1.26 12.24
N SER A 264 -9.52 -1.32 13.25
CA SER A 264 -9.87 -1.96 14.55
C SER A 264 -11.05 -1.29 15.26
N ASP A 265 -11.44 -0.09 14.83
CA ASP A 265 -12.63 0.64 15.25
C ASP A 265 -13.92 0.21 14.52
N GLY A 266 -13.81 -0.72 13.57
CA GLY A 266 -14.90 -1.23 12.74
C GLY A 266 -15.30 -0.32 11.59
N ASN A 267 -14.67 0.84 11.40
CA ASN A 267 -14.95 1.74 10.28
C ASN A 267 -14.11 1.36 9.05
N PRO A 268 -14.61 1.55 7.82
CA PRO A 268 -13.79 1.34 6.62
C PRO A 268 -12.54 2.22 6.62
N VAL A 269 -11.43 1.66 6.13
CA VAL A 269 -10.20 2.43 5.93
C VAL A 269 -10.40 3.56 4.92
N ARG A 270 -9.54 4.57 4.98
CA ARG A 270 -9.69 5.82 4.22
C ARG A 270 -8.46 6.17 3.39
N SER A 271 -8.73 6.83 2.26
CA SER A 271 -7.70 7.49 1.46
C SER A 271 -7.12 8.70 2.21
N PRO A 272 -5.82 8.97 2.09
CA PRO A 272 -5.19 10.18 2.62
C PRO A 272 -5.52 11.44 1.79
N PHE A 273 -6.15 11.28 0.61
CA PHE A 273 -6.52 12.39 -0.26
C PHE A 273 -8.02 12.68 -0.21
N GLU A 274 -8.41 13.83 -0.76
CA GLU A 274 -9.82 14.19 -0.98
C GLU A 274 -10.55 13.18 -1.88
N ASP A 275 -9.81 12.53 -2.79
CA ASP A 275 -10.29 11.48 -3.68
C ASP A 275 -9.65 10.12 -3.33
N ILE A 276 -10.22 9.02 -3.79
CA ILE A 276 -9.75 7.66 -3.44
C ILE A 276 -8.44 7.24 -4.12
N HIS A 277 -7.73 8.15 -4.77
CA HIS A 277 -6.48 7.88 -5.46
C HIS A 277 -5.64 9.16 -5.58
N HIS A 278 -4.34 9.00 -5.78
CA HIS A 278 -3.46 10.13 -6.10
C HIS A 278 -3.80 10.70 -7.50
N PRO A 279 -3.74 12.03 -7.73
CA PRO A 279 -4.12 12.62 -9.02
C PRO A 279 -3.32 12.10 -10.23
N GLN A 280 -2.03 11.77 -10.06
CA GLN A 280 -1.20 11.19 -11.14
C GLN A 280 -1.67 9.79 -11.58
N GLN A 281 -2.51 9.12 -10.79
CA GLN A 281 -2.98 7.76 -11.03
C GLN A 281 -4.36 7.71 -11.71
N THR A 282 -4.93 8.87 -12.04
CA THR A 282 -6.30 9.00 -12.58
C THR A 282 -6.56 8.12 -13.80
N SER A 283 -5.63 8.04 -14.76
CA SER A 283 -5.81 7.21 -15.96
C SER A 283 -5.88 5.72 -15.66
N GLY A 284 -5.09 5.25 -14.70
CA GLY A 284 -5.09 3.85 -14.27
C GLY A 284 -6.37 3.49 -13.53
N VAL A 285 -6.78 4.35 -12.60
CA VAL A 285 -8.02 4.17 -11.83
C VAL A 285 -9.27 4.32 -12.71
N ALA A 286 -9.22 5.10 -13.79
CA ALA A 286 -10.31 5.17 -14.77
C ALA A 286 -10.54 3.81 -15.47
N ARG A 287 -9.47 3.10 -15.85
CA ARG A 287 -9.60 1.74 -16.42
C ARG A 287 -10.08 0.74 -15.38
N LEU A 288 -9.62 0.87 -14.13
CA LEU A 288 -10.15 0.07 -13.01
C LEU A 288 -11.66 0.27 -12.84
N LYS A 289 -12.14 1.52 -12.92
CA LYS A 289 -13.58 1.83 -12.87
C LYS A 289 -14.36 1.09 -13.95
N ASP A 290 -13.85 1.01 -15.17
CA ASP A 290 -14.50 0.30 -16.26
C ASP A 290 -14.56 -1.21 -15.97
N ILE A 291 -13.48 -1.80 -15.43
CA ILE A 291 -13.42 -3.21 -14.99
C ILE A 291 -14.47 -3.49 -13.90
N LEU A 292 -14.48 -2.68 -12.83
CA LEU A 292 -15.40 -2.85 -11.70
C LEU A 292 -16.84 -2.46 -12.02
N SER A 293 -17.10 -1.74 -13.12
CA SER A 293 -18.45 -1.49 -13.63
C SER A 293 -19.07 -2.72 -14.31
N ASN A 294 -18.27 -3.75 -14.62
CA ASN A 294 -18.74 -4.95 -15.26
C ASN A 294 -19.44 -5.89 -14.27
N LYS A 295 -20.78 -5.91 -14.28
CA LYS A 295 -21.60 -6.84 -13.49
C LYS A 295 -21.33 -8.32 -13.74
N ARG A 296 -20.71 -8.70 -14.86
CA ARG A 296 -20.38 -10.10 -15.14
C ARG A 296 -19.16 -10.58 -14.35
N ALA A 297 -18.40 -9.67 -13.74
CA ALA A 297 -17.24 -9.99 -12.92
C ALA A 297 -17.60 -10.31 -11.45
N THR A 298 -18.88 -10.57 -11.13
CA THR A 298 -19.32 -10.94 -9.76
C THR A 298 -18.63 -12.19 -9.24
N ALA A 299 -18.23 -13.12 -10.11
CA ALA A 299 -17.46 -14.30 -9.69
C ALA A 299 -16.08 -13.92 -9.10
N TYR A 300 -15.54 -12.76 -9.47
CA TYR A 300 -14.25 -12.26 -8.99
C TYR A 300 -14.40 -11.24 -7.87
N PHE A 301 -15.35 -10.31 -7.97
CA PHE A 301 -15.43 -9.14 -7.08
C PHE A 301 -16.67 -9.13 -6.17
N GLY A 302 -17.51 -10.17 -6.24
CA GLY A 302 -18.79 -10.26 -5.51
C GLY A 302 -19.63 -9.00 -5.62
N ASP A 303 -19.99 -8.39 -4.48
CA ASP A 303 -20.81 -7.17 -4.42
C ASP A 303 -20.10 -5.88 -4.86
N VAL A 304 -18.78 -5.90 -5.12
CA VAL A 304 -18.09 -4.77 -5.78
C VAL A 304 -18.37 -4.75 -7.28
N ALA A 305 -18.62 -5.90 -7.91
CA ALA A 305 -18.87 -5.97 -9.35
C ALA A 305 -20.13 -5.19 -9.74
N GLY A 306 -20.01 -4.31 -10.74
CA GLY A 306 -21.11 -3.46 -11.20
C GLY A 306 -21.28 -2.15 -10.43
N THR A 307 -20.41 -1.86 -9.46
CA THR A 307 -20.47 -0.64 -8.65
C THR A 307 -19.48 0.44 -9.12
N GLY A 308 -18.62 0.12 -10.10
CA GLY A 308 -17.58 1.03 -10.53
C GLY A 308 -16.59 1.29 -9.40
N LEU A 309 -16.57 2.51 -8.84
CA LEU A 309 -15.68 2.86 -7.73
C LEU A 309 -16.42 2.98 -6.39
N ASP A 310 -17.73 2.74 -6.34
CA ASP A 310 -18.56 3.08 -5.17
C ASP A 310 -18.18 2.31 -3.90
N ARG A 311 -17.61 1.11 -4.04
CA ARG A 311 -17.13 0.26 -2.93
C ARG A 311 -15.61 0.31 -2.72
N VAL A 312 -14.91 1.20 -3.42
CA VAL A 312 -13.45 1.37 -3.31
C VAL A 312 -13.14 2.41 -2.24
N ALA A 313 -12.32 2.04 -1.26
CA ALA A 313 -11.80 2.95 -0.24
C ALA A 313 -10.53 3.69 -0.73
N PHE A 314 -9.64 2.97 -1.40
CA PHE A 314 -8.43 3.54 -2.01
C PHE A 314 -7.94 2.66 -3.17
N ALA A 315 -7.32 3.28 -4.18
CA ALA A 315 -6.69 2.55 -5.27
C ALA A 315 -5.43 3.26 -5.78
N TRP A 316 -4.45 2.47 -6.18
CA TRP A 316 -3.24 2.94 -6.87
C TRP A 316 -2.79 1.93 -7.92
N THR A 317 -1.94 2.36 -8.86
CA THR A 317 -1.38 1.48 -9.89
C THR A 317 0.13 1.35 -9.77
N PHE A 318 0.62 0.23 -10.29
CA PHE A 318 2.05 -0.05 -10.42
C PHE A 318 2.30 -0.85 -11.70
N THR A 319 3.48 -0.66 -12.29
CA THR A 319 3.88 -1.37 -13.51
C THR A 319 5.03 -2.33 -13.23
N THR A 320 4.84 -3.60 -13.59
CA THR A 320 5.87 -4.67 -13.59
C THR A 320 6.53 -4.83 -14.94
#